data_AF-A0A843EAD6-F1
#
_entry.id   AF-A0A843EAD6-F1
#
_cell.length_a   1.000
_cell.length_b   1.000
_cell.length_c   1.000
_cell.angle_alpha   90.00
_cell.angle_beta   90.00
_cell.angle_gamma   90.00
#
_symmetry.space_group_name_H-M   'P 1'
#
loop_
_entity.id
_entity.type
_entity.pdbx_description
1 polymer ?
#
loop_
_entity_poly.entity_id
_entity_poly.type
_entity_poly.pdbx_seq_one_letter_code
_entity_poly.pdbx_strand_id
1 'polypeptide(L)' 'GGRLIILGDVTDDVGESIMRGTIYVLGNVKSLGKNAIMEEITAEDQKELKETLSEYGFELSDGDYANFKKIVNMQ' A
#
# COMPACT_ATOMS: atom_id res chain seq x y z
N GLY A 1 -12.59 -6.99 4.48
CA GLY A 1 -11.74 -5.96 3.87
C GLY A 1 -10.55 -6.68 3.28
N GLY A 2 -10.12 -6.29 2.09
CA GLY A 2 -8.98 -6.90 1.42
C GLY A 2 -7.72 -6.07 1.59
N ARG A 3 -6.62 -6.60 1.06
CA ARG A 3 -5.35 -5.91 0.91
C ARG A 3 -5.03 -5.81 -0.57
N LEU A 4 -4.72 -4.61 -1.05
CA LEU A 4 -4.26 -4.37 -2.41
C LEU A 4 -2.80 -3.94 -2.34
N ILE A 5 -1.91 -4.63 -3.06
CA ILE A 5 -0.48 -4.32 -3.09
C ILE A 5 -0.13 -3.91 -4.52
N ILE A 6 0.46 -2.72 -4.68
CA ILE A 6 0.79 -2.13 -5.98
C ILE A 6 2.30 -1.85 -5.99
N LEU A 7 3.02 -2.56 -6.84
CA LEU A 7 4.48 -2.41 -6.99
C LEU A 7 4.89 -1.31 -7.97
N GLY A 8 3.91 -0.64 -8.59
CA GLY A 8 4.12 0.44 -9.55
C GLY A 8 3.50 1.77 -9.11
N ASP A 9 3.50 2.72 -10.03
CA ASP A 9 2.90 4.04 -9.81
C ASP A 9 1.38 3.99 -9.87
N VAL A 10 0.75 4.88 -9.12
CA VAL A 10 -0.69 5.11 -9.13
C VAL A 10 -0.98 6.57 -9.40
N THR A 11 -1.99 6.79 -10.24
CA THR A 11 -2.35 8.10 -10.76
C THR A 11 -3.36 8.80 -9.85
N ASP A 12 -4.38 9.42 -10.42
CA ASP A 12 -5.34 10.23 -9.69
C ASP A 12 -6.34 9.37 -8.88
N ASP A 13 -6.85 9.95 -7.79
CA ASP A 13 -7.98 9.46 -6.98
C ASP A 13 -7.85 8.05 -6.39
N VAL A 14 -6.64 7.66 -5.98
CA VAL A 14 -6.40 6.36 -5.35
C VAL A 14 -7.19 6.24 -4.05
N GLY A 15 -8.04 5.22 -3.98
CA GLY A 15 -8.87 4.97 -2.80
C GLY A 15 -10.09 5.88 -2.67
N GLU A 16 -10.54 6.57 -3.72
CA GLU A 16 -11.73 7.46 -3.67
C GLU A 16 -12.98 6.82 -3.05
N SER A 17 -13.19 5.54 -3.34
CA SER A 17 -14.32 4.74 -2.84
C SER A 17 -13.88 3.59 -1.92
N ILE A 18 -12.75 3.73 -1.23
CA ILE A 18 -12.32 2.70 -0.27
C ILE A 18 -13.30 2.68 0.92
N MET A 19 -14.07 1.59 1.04
CA MET A 19 -14.95 1.39 2.21
C MET A 19 -14.25 0.61 3.32
N ARG A 20 -13.50 -0.45 2.96
CA ARG A 20 -12.80 -1.33 3.90
C ARG A 20 -11.60 -2.00 3.25
N GLY A 21 -10.45 -1.94 3.91
CA GLY A 21 -9.21 -2.58 3.47
C GLY A 21 -8.03 -1.63 3.54
N THR A 22 -6.91 -2.10 3.02
CA THR A 22 -5.65 -1.34 2.99
C THR A 22 -5.01 -1.48 1.63
N ILE A 23 -4.53 -0.36 1.08
CA ILE A 23 -3.79 -0.33 -0.17
C ILE A 23 -2.33 0.00 0.17
N TYR A 24 -1.38 -0.80 -0.31
CA TYR A 24 0.05 -0.56 -0.19
C TYR A 24 0.61 -0.22 -1.57
N VAL A 25 1.31 0.90 -1.69
CA VAL A 25 1.89 1.36 -2.96
C VAL A 25 3.39 1.57 -2.81
N LEU A 26 4.20 0.83 -3.58
CA LEU A 26 5.65 1.03 -3.63
C LEU A 26 6.02 2.23 -4.49
N GLY A 27 5.34 2.41 -5.63
CA GLY A 27 5.59 3.51 -6.55
C GLY A 27 5.07 4.87 -6.06
N ASN A 28 5.01 5.82 -7.00
CA ASN A 28 4.53 7.17 -6.73
C ASN A 28 3.01 7.21 -6.64
N VAL A 29 2.50 8.01 -5.71
CA VAL A 29 1.06 8.27 -5.58
C VAL A 29 0.81 9.71 -5.98
N LYS A 30 0.10 9.93 -7.09
CA LYS A 30 -0.17 11.28 -7.59
C LYS A 30 -1.21 12.01 -6.76
N SER A 31 -2.34 11.36 -6.45
CA SER A 31 -3.38 11.92 -5.59
C SER A 31 -4.13 10.83 -4.84
N LEU A 32 -4.59 11.18 -3.64
CA LEU A 32 -5.50 10.38 -2.84
C LEU A 32 -6.93 10.78 -3.16
N GLY A 33 -7.84 9.81 -3.14
CA GLY A 33 -9.27 10.10 -3.20
C GLY A 33 -9.77 10.73 -1.90
N LYS A 34 -10.96 11.33 -1.94
CA LYS A 34 -11.51 12.14 -0.84
C LYS A 34 -11.64 11.42 0.50
N ASN A 35 -11.85 10.10 0.47
CA ASN A 35 -12.04 9.27 1.66
C ASN A 35 -10.78 8.46 2.01
N ALA A 36 -9.65 8.77 1.41
CA ALA A 36 -8.40 8.04 1.62
C ALA A 36 -7.38 8.92 2.34
N ILE A 37 -6.67 8.31 3.29
CA ILE A 37 -5.51 8.92 3.95
C ILE A 37 -4.28 8.05 3.74
N MET A 38 -3.13 8.69 3.62
CA MET A 38 -1.84 8.01 3.56
C MET A 38 -1.23 7.99 4.96
N GLU A 39 -0.78 6.83 5.38
CA GLU A 39 -0.10 6.58 6.64
C GLU A 39 1.28 5.98 6.41
N GLU A 40 2.14 6.12 7.41
CA GLU A 40 3.42 5.40 7.45
C GLU A 40 3.16 3.91 7.68
N ILE A 41 4.01 3.09 7.05
CA ILE A 41 3.93 1.64 7.20
C ILE A 41 4.66 1.23 8.47
N THR A 42 4.07 0.31 9.21
CA THR A 42 4.68 -0.23 10.44
C THR A 42 5.61 -1.40 10.14
N ALA A 43 6.41 -1.80 11.12
CA ALA A 43 7.23 -3.01 11.01
C ALA A 43 6.38 -4.29 10.80
N GLU A 44 5.16 -4.32 11.34
CA GLU A 44 4.21 -5.41 11.12
C GLU A 44 3.73 -5.43 9.67
N ASP A 45 3.37 -4.26 9.11
CA ASP A 45 3.01 -4.14 7.70
C ASP A 45 4.16 -4.62 6.78
N GLN A 46 5.41 -4.22 7.07
CA GLN A 46 6.59 -4.66 6.31
C GLN A 46 6.74 -6.17 6.32
N LYS A 47 6.63 -6.78 7.50
CA LYS A 47 6.74 -8.23 7.67
C LYS A 47 5.65 -8.95 6.88
N GLU A 48 4.40 -8.52 7.00
CA GLU A 48 3.29 -9.11 6.28
C GLU A 48 3.43 -8.97 4.76
N LEU A 49 3.86 -7.80 4.27
CA LEU A 49 4.15 -7.57 2.86
C LEU A 49 5.26 -8.49 2.37
N LYS A 50 6.31 -8.70 3.18
CA LYS A 50 7.44 -9.57 2.86
C LYS A 50 7.01 -11.02 2.74
N GLU A 51 6.27 -11.52 3.73
CA GLU A 51 5.72 -12.88 3.71
C GLU A 51 4.82 -13.09 2.48
N THR A 52 3.84 -12.19 2.28
CA THR A 52 2.90 -12.27 1.16
C THR A 52 3.62 -12.23 -0.18
N LEU A 53 4.45 -11.21 -0.43
CA LEU A 53 5.09 -11.03 -1.73
C LEU A 53 6.10 -12.13 -2.06
N SER A 54 6.80 -12.66 -1.05
CA SER A 54 7.70 -13.80 -1.23
C SER A 54 6.96 -15.06 -1.67
N GLU A 55 5.75 -15.31 -1.15
CA GLU A 55 4.91 -16.45 -1.58
C GLU A 55 4.52 -16.37 -3.06
N TYR A 56 4.38 -15.16 -3.62
CA TYR A 56 4.11 -14.94 -5.04
C TYR A 56 5.38 -14.80 -5.90
N GLY A 57 6.57 -14.99 -5.32
CA GLY A 57 7.85 -14.94 -6.04
C GLY A 57 8.39 -13.53 -6.31
N PHE A 58 7.92 -12.52 -5.56
CA PHE A 58 8.48 -11.16 -5.62
C PHE A 58 9.60 -11.00 -4.60
N GLU A 59 10.81 -10.75 -5.09
CA GLU A 59 11.98 -10.47 -4.26
C GLU A 59 12.22 -8.95 -4.22
N LEU A 60 11.86 -8.33 -3.10
CA LEU A 60 12.11 -6.91 -2.83
C LEU A 60 13.15 -6.75 -1.72
N SER A 61 13.85 -5.63 -1.71
CA SER A 61 14.84 -5.32 -0.66
C SER A 61 14.12 -4.81 0.60
N ASP A 62 14.75 -4.93 1.77
CA ASP A 62 14.21 -4.34 3.01
C ASP A 62 13.97 -2.82 2.89
N GLY A 63 14.79 -2.13 2.07
CA GLY A 63 14.56 -0.73 1.72
C GLY A 63 13.29 -0.50 0.89
N ASP A 64 12.92 -1.41 0.00
CA ASP A 64 11.67 -1.32 -0.77
C ASP A 64 10.46 -1.46 0.16
N TYR A 65 10.51 -2.41 1.10
CA TYR A 65 9.46 -2.58 2.10
C TYR A 65 9.25 -1.31 2.95
N ALA A 66 10.33 -0.62 3.31
CA ALA A 66 10.26 0.65 4.04
C ALA A 66 9.69 1.82 3.21
N ASN A 67 9.71 1.73 1.88
CA ASN A 67 9.25 2.79 0.96
C ASN A 67 7.79 2.65 0.53
N PHE A 68 7.11 1.60 0.96
CA PHE A 68 5.68 1.48 0.71
C PHE A 68 4.92 2.65 1.33
N LYS A 69 3.80 3.00 0.71
CA LYS A 69 2.83 3.98 1.19
C LYS A 69 1.58 3.22 1.53
N LYS A 70 1.12 3.33 2.78
CA LYS A 70 -0.11 2.69 3.25
C LYS A 70 -1.26 3.67 3.06
N ILE A 71 -2.31 3.25 2.37
CA ILE A 71 -3.50 4.04 2.12
C ILE A 71 -4.70 3.31 2.72
N VAL A 72 -5.42 4.00 3.61
CA VAL A 72 -6.59 3.48 4.32
C VAL A 72 -7.76 4.45 4.21
N ASN A 73 -8.95 3.99 4.57
CA ASN A 73 -10.14 4.84 4.65
C ASN A 73 -9.98 5.86 5.79
N MET A 74 -10.43 7.10 5.58
CA MET A 74 -10.42 8.20 6.56
C MET A 74 -11.57 8.12 7.59
N GLN A 75 -12.50 7.16 7.46
CA GLN A 75 -13.65 6.98 8.36
C GLN A 75 -13.43 6.04 9.53
#